data_AF-A0A7X9B8X0-F1
#
_entry.id   AF-A0A7X9B8X0-F1
#
_cell.length_a   1.000
_cell.length_b   1.000
_cell.length_c   1.000
_cell.angle_alpha   90.00
_cell.angle_beta   90.00
_cell.angle_gamma   90.00
#
_symmetry.space_group_name_H-M   'P 1'
#
loop_
_entity.id
_entity.type
_entity.pdbx_description
1 polymer ?
#
loop_
_entity_poly.entity_id
_entity_poly.type
_entity_poly.pdbx_seq_one_letter_code
_entity_poly.pdbx_strand_id
1 'polypeptide(L)'
;MEIIIAENAGFCFGVDRAVKMTEAELAKGGCVYSYGPLIHNRQAVERLEKDGLKTINDYSNIEKGKIIVRAHGVSEKTIRSIEDTNLDLIDSTCPYVKSVHKKVAEYYKEGYQIVIIGDKDHAEVIGINGWCNNSAFIVNTALEAYELPNMQKSCVVSQTTNRLEKFLELSDIIEEKSEEMKLFNTICNATKLRQEACIEVSKQVDAMIVLGGKHSSNTIKLAEVSRKYCNNVYHIETIEELALQKIQNFNKIGLTAGASTPDWIIEEAVKVMENYNNGEVNKDEIIKDEVNEEEIIKEEVNEEEIIKDEEIKDDVNKDEMNNAEMMEAIDSSFKRINRGDVLKGTVLYVTKNEVMVNINYKSDGIIERSELTKGEDVDPKDLYKVGDEIDVYVIKIDDGEGNVVLSAKRVDFIKDWEALEDAFKNEEVIEVEVQNAVKGGLTVLVNGVNGFMPASQISISYISD
;
A
#
# COMPACT_ATOMS: atom_id res chain seq x y z
N MET A 1 -30.90 4.84 -14.70
CA MET A 1 -29.46 4.81 -15.03
C MET A 1 -28.72 4.29 -13.81
N GLU A 2 -27.94 3.22 -13.94
CA GLU A 2 -27.11 2.66 -12.87
C GLU A 2 -25.72 3.30 -12.92
N ILE A 3 -25.21 3.76 -11.78
CA ILE A 3 -23.88 4.37 -11.68
C ILE A 3 -22.97 3.40 -10.91
N ILE A 4 -21.82 3.05 -11.49
CA ILE A 4 -20.81 2.17 -10.91
C ILE A 4 -19.53 2.98 -10.71
N ILE A 5 -19.15 3.20 -9.45
CA ILE A 5 -17.91 3.90 -9.13
C ILE A 5 -16.79 2.87 -9.04
N ALA A 6 -15.69 3.11 -9.77
CA ALA A 6 -14.51 2.26 -9.69
C ALA A 6 -13.92 2.31 -8.29
N GLU A 7 -13.54 1.13 -7.77
CA GLU A 7 -12.78 1.06 -6.53
C GLU A 7 -11.50 1.90 -6.64
N ASN A 8 -11.12 2.57 -5.56
CA ASN A 8 -10.00 3.52 -5.55
C ASN A 8 -10.18 4.76 -6.45
N ALA A 9 -11.40 5.11 -6.88
CA ALA A 9 -11.66 6.41 -7.48
C ALA A 9 -11.37 7.54 -6.47
N GLY A 10 -10.82 8.65 -6.95
CA GLY A 10 -10.54 9.81 -6.10
C GLY A 10 -9.21 9.73 -5.40
N PHE A 11 -9.12 10.31 -4.21
CA PHE A 11 -7.89 10.37 -3.44
C PHE A 11 -7.30 8.98 -3.18
N CYS A 12 -5.97 8.88 -3.20
CA CYS A 12 -5.32 7.69 -2.66
C CYS A 12 -5.39 7.70 -1.13
N PHE A 13 -5.25 6.54 -0.50
CA PHE A 13 -5.27 6.38 0.96
C PHE A 13 -4.40 7.41 1.71
N GLY A 14 -3.17 7.67 1.25
CA GLY A 14 -2.27 8.62 1.91
C GLY A 14 -2.76 10.07 1.84
N VAL A 15 -3.40 10.44 0.73
CA VAL A 15 -3.98 11.78 0.53
C VAL A 15 -5.27 11.92 1.34
N ASP A 16 -6.18 10.95 1.21
CA ASP A 16 -7.45 10.91 1.95
C ASP A 16 -7.23 10.99 3.47
N ARG A 17 -6.29 10.19 3.98
CA ARG A 17 -5.89 10.23 5.40
C ARG A 17 -5.41 11.62 5.80
N ALA A 18 -4.56 12.26 5.00
CA ALA A 18 -4.02 13.58 5.35
C ALA A 18 -5.11 14.66 5.36
N VAL A 19 -6.03 14.61 4.40
CA VAL A 19 -7.18 15.52 4.33
C VAL A 19 -8.11 15.31 5.52
N LYS A 20 -8.56 14.08 5.78
CA LYS A 20 -9.47 13.77 6.90
C LYS A 20 -8.86 14.11 8.27
N MET A 21 -7.57 13.85 8.47
CA MET A 21 -6.87 14.27 9.68
C MET A 21 -6.89 15.79 9.83
N THR A 22 -6.69 16.53 8.73
CA THR A 22 -6.72 18.00 8.74
C THR A 22 -8.12 18.52 9.05
N GLU A 23 -9.15 18.00 8.39
CA GLU A 23 -10.55 18.35 8.62
C GLU A 23 -10.98 18.10 10.07
N ALA A 24 -10.60 16.95 10.65
CA ALA A 24 -10.88 16.64 12.04
C ALA A 24 -10.22 17.65 13.01
N GLU A 25 -9.06 18.17 12.68
CA GLU A 25 -8.35 19.15 13.52
C GLU A 25 -8.91 20.56 13.36
N LEU A 26 -9.38 20.92 12.17
CA LEU A 26 -10.11 22.16 11.91
C LEU A 26 -11.46 22.16 12.64
N ALA A 27 -12.18 21.04 12.64
CA ALA A 27 -13.46 20.90 13.34
C ALA A 27 -13.36 21.10 14.86
N LYS A 28 -12.20 20.77 15.46
CA LYS A 28 -11.90 21.05 16.89
C LYS A 28 -11.66 22.53 17.18
N GLY A 29 -11.52 23.37 16.15
CA GLY A 29 -11.19 24.79 16.24
C GLY A 29 -9.71 25.06 16.61
N GLY A 30 -9.39 26.35 16.73
CA GLY A 30 -8.03 26.84 16.98
C GLY A 30 -7.23 27.15 15.71
N CYS A 31 -5.95 27.48 15.87
CA CYS A 31 -5.06 27.73 14.73
C CYS A 31 -4.45 26.42 14.23
N VAL A 32 -4.77 26.03 13.01
CA VAL A 32 -4.20 24.86 12.32
C VAL A 32 -3.31 25.33 11.18
N TYR A 33 -2.08 24.85 11.16
CA TYR A 33 -1.07 25.17 10.15
C TYR A 33 -0.68 23.91 9.38
N SER A 34 -0.37 24.02 8.10
CA SER A 34 0.29 22.97 7.33
C SER A 34 1.70 23.41 6.97
N TYR A 35 2.70 22.57 7.23
CA TYR A 35 4.08 22.85 6.82
C TYR A 35 4.28 22.47 5.35
N GLY A 36 4.23 23.50 4.49
CA GLY A 36 4.08 23.39 3.05
C GLY A 36 2.67 22.96 2.65
N PRO A 37 2.39 22.90 1.34
CA PRO A 37 1.12 22.38 0.84
C PRO A 37 0.88 20.96 1.35
N LEU A 38 -0.31 20.70 1.92
CA LEU A 38 -0.66 19.41 2.51
C LEU A 38 -0.53 18.27 1.48
N ILE A 39 -0.99 18.54 0.26
CA ILE A 39 -1.00 17.63 -0.89
C ILE A 39 -0.77 18.39 -2.21
N HIS A 40 -0.43 17.70 -3.29
CA HIS A 40 -0.29 18.28 -4.64
C HIS A 40 -1.65 18.46 -5.35
N ASN A 41 -2.63 19.08 -4.68
CA ASN A 41 -3.87 19.55 -5.30
C ASN A 41 -4.25 20.93 -4.77
N ARG A 42 -4.21 21.94 -5.64
CA ARG A 42 -4.52 23.32 -5.29
C ARG A 42 -5.98 23.51 -4.84
N GLN A 43 -6.95 22.93 -5.53
CA GLN A 43 -8.38 23.08 -5.21
C GLN A 43 -8.69 22.51 -3.81
N ALA A 44 -8.10 21.36 -3.47
CA ALA A 44 -8.26 20.74 -2.17
C ALA A 44 -7.60 21.56 -1.05
N VAL A 45 -6.39 22.08 -1.29
CA VAL A 45 -5.71 22.96 -0.32
C VAL A 45 -6.49 24.27 -0.14
N GLU A 46 -6.97 24.90 -1.22
CA GLU A 46 -7.77 26.14 -1.15
C GLU A 46 -9.09 25.93 -0.39
N ARG A 47 -9.69 24.74 -0.48
CA ARG A 47 -10.87 24.39 0.34
C ARG A 47 -10.51 24.36 1.82
N LEU A 48 -9.48 23.61 2.20
CA LEU A 48 -9.02 23.54 3.59
C LEU A 48 -8.61 24.92 4.14
N GLU A 49 -8.05 25.78 3.29
CA GLU A 49 -7.69 27.16 3.67
C GLU A 49 -8.93 28.03 3.94
N LYS A 50 -10.02 27.84 3.17
CA LYS A 50 -11.32 28.48 3.47
C LYS A 50 -11.89 27.98 4.81
N ASP A 51 -11.66 26.71 5.12
CA ASP A 51 -12.09 26.07 6.37
C ASP A 51 -11.16 26.42 7.56
N GLY A 52 -10.10 27.21 7.33
CA GLY A 52 -9.25 27.80 8.37
C GLY A 52 -7.81 27.30 8.43
N LEU A 53 -7.41 26.38 7.54
CA LEU A 53 -6.01 25.92 7.44
C LEU A 53 -5.10 27.08 6.99
N LYS A 54 -3.91 27.16 7.57
CA LYS A 54 -2.88 28.12 7.13
C LYS A 54 -1.65 27.37 6.60
N THR A 55 -1.44 27.42 5.29
CA THR A 55 -0.22 26.88 4.68
C THR A 55 0.98 27.79 4.97
N ILE A 56 2.02 27.26 5.59
CA ILE A 56 3.23 28.01 5.99
C ILE A 56 4.50 27.28 5.55
N ASN A 57 5.60 28.02 5.35
CA ASN A 57 6.93 27.44 5.10
C ASN A 57 7.92 27.70 6.25
N ASP A 58 7.49 28.47 7.26
CA ASP A 58 8.27 28.84 8.43
C ASP A 58 7.33 28.93 9.64
N TYR A 59 7.70 28.23 10.71
CA TYR A 59 6.97 28.16 11.98
C TYR A 59 7.71 28.87 13.12
N SER A 60 8.86 29.49 12.85
CA SER A 60 9.70 30.13 13.88
C SER A 60 9.00 31.23 14.68
N ASN A 61 8.00 31.90 14.09
CA ASN A 61 7.26 33.01 14.70
C ASN A 61 5.88 32.59 15.23
N ILE A 62 5.60 31.29 15.37
CA ILE A 62 4.29 30.78 15.81
C ILE A 62 4.40 30.32 17.26
N GLU A 63 3.70 31.01 18.16
CA GLU A 63 3.77 30.76 19.60
C GLU A 63 2.95 29.56 20.06
N LYS A 64 1.82 29.28 19.39
CA LYS A 64 0.89 28.19 19.75
C LYS A 64 0.01 27.79 18.57
N GLY A 65 -0.49 26.56 18.59
CA GLY A 65 -1.40 26.01 17.60
C GLY A 65 -0.99 24.60 17.20
N LYS A 66 -1.68 24.06 16.20
CA LYS A 66 -1.40 22.73 15.65
C LYS A 66 -0.66 22.87 14.34
N ILE A 67 0.33 22.03 14.08
CA ILE A 67 1.07 22.02 12.83
C ILE A 67 1.05 20.63 12.21
N ILE A 68 0.55 20.57 10.98
CA ILE A 68 0.38 19.35 10.22
C ILE A 68 1.58 19.16 9.30
N VAL A 69 2.21 17.99 9.39
CA VAL A 69 3.21 17.54 8.41
C VAL A 69 2.47 16.94 7.22
N ARG A 70 2.75 17.46 6.03
CA ARG A 70 2.16 17.04 4.75
C ARG A 70 2.30 15.54 4.45
N ALA A 71 1.43 15.02 3.57
CA ALA A 71 1.39 13.59 3.21
C ALA A 71 2.72 13.06 2.62
N HIS A 72 3.50 13.93 1.97
CA HIS A 72 4.81 13.64 1.39
C HIS A 72 5.93 13.47 2.43
N GLY A 73 5.65 13.79 3.71
CA GLY A 73 6.64 13.79 4.76
C GLY A 73 7.61 14.97 4.71
N VAL A 74 8.47 15.00 5.72
CA VAL A 74 9.56 15.96 5.94
C VAL A 74 10.77 15.25 6.54
N SER A 75 11.89 15.97 6.64
CA SER A 75 13.12 15.46 7.24
C SER A 75 12.96 15.14 8.73
N GLU A 76 13.75 14.20 9.25
CA GLU A 76 13.81 13.89 10.70
C GLU A 76 14.13 15.15 11.52
N LYS A 77 15.03 16.00 11.02
CA LYS A 77 15.38 17.27 11.66
C LYS A 77 14.19 18.23 11.75
N THR A 78 13.37 18.31 10.70
CA THR A 78 12.15 19.15 10.70
C THR A 78 11.18 18.68 11.77
N ILE A 79 10.90 17.37 11.86
CA ILE A 79 10.05 16.80 12.90
C ILE A 79 10.54 17.21 14.29
N ARG A 80 11.80 16.91 14.62
CA ARG A 80 12.39 17.25 15.93
C ARG A 80 12.31 18.74 16.24
N SER A 81 12.63 19.58 15.26
CA SER A 81 12.60 21.02 15.47
C SER A 81 11.19 21.60 15.65
N ILE A 82 10.14 20.88 15.23
CA ILE A 82 8.76 21.24 15.53
C ILE A 82 8.39 20.74 16.93
N GLU A 83 8.79 19.52 17.30
CA GLU A 83 8.58 18.96 18.65
C GLU A 83 9.26 19.82 19.74
N ASP A 84 10.36 20.50 19.41
CA ASP A 84 11.04 21.45 20.29
C ASP A 84 10.29 22.80 20.46
N THR A 85 9.15 23.00 19.79
CA THR A 85 8.29 24.19 19.92
C THR A 85 7.07 23.93 20.78
N ASN A 86 6.27 24.97 21.07
CA ASN A 86 4.98 24.83 21.74
C ASN A 86 3.83 24.48 20.78
N LEU A 87 4.13 23.93 19.60
CA LEU A 87 3.13 23.54 18.61
C LEU A 87 2.76 22.06 18.77
N ASP A 88 1.48 21.76 18.66
CA ASP A 88 0.99 20.39 18.62
C ASP A 88 1.29 19.81 17.23
N LEU A 89 2.27 18.91 17.15
CA LEU A 89 2.65 18.24 15.90
C LEU A 89 1.63 17.16 15.52
N ILE A 90 1.15 17.23 14.27
CA ILE A 90 0.22 16.26 13.70
C ILE A 90 0.83 15.69 12.43
N ASP A 91 1.33 14.45 12.53
CA ASP A 91 2.03 13.82 11.41
C ASP A 91 1.09 13.09 10.45
N SER A 92 0.71 13.80 9.38
CA SER A 92 -0.14 13.25 8.31
C SER A 92 0.65 12.52 7.21
N THR A 93 1.97 12.33 7.37
CA THR A 93 2.80 11.60 6.38
C THR A 93 2.18 10.25 6.03
N CYS A 94 2.10 9.97 4.73
CA CYS A 94 1.60 8.71 4.20
C CYS A 94 2.40 7.53 4.80
N PRO A 95 1.74 6.47 5.31
CA PRO A 95 2.44 5.31 5.88
C PRO A 95 3.46 4.65 4.94
N TYR A 96 3.18 4.64 3.62
CA TYR A 96 4.14 4.17 2.63
C TYR A 96 5.42 5.02 2.64
N VAL A 97 5.29 6.36 2.69
CA VAL A 97 6.44 7.26 2.79
C VAL A 97 7.18 7.08 4.12
N LYS A 98 6.46 6.92 5.24
CA LYS A 98 7.08 6.61 6.54
C LYS A 98 7.88 5.31 6.51
N SER A 99 7.43 4.30 5.77
CA SER A 99 8.19 3.05 5.61
C SER A 99 9.54 3.29 4.92
N VAL A 100 9.58 4.17 3.90
CA VAL A 100 10.82 4.57 3.22
C VAL A 100 11.74 5.33 4.18
N HIS A 101 11.20 6.26 4.96
CA HIS A 101 11.96 6.99 5.98
C HIS A 101 12.64 6.06 6.99
N LYS A 102 11.90 5.08 7.52
CA LYS A 102 12.43 4.09 8.46
C LYS A 102 13.56 3.29 7.83
N LYS A 103 13.34 2.79 6.61
CA LYS A 103 14.32 1.97 5.88
C LYS A 103 15.59 2.75 5.55
N VAL A 104 15.46 3.99 5.08
CA VAL A 104 16.62 4.87 4.85
C VAL A 104 17.39 5.15 6.14
N ALA A 105 16.69 5.44 7.25
CA ALA A 105 17.34 5.70 8.53
C ALA A 105 18.06 4.47 9.10
N GLU A 106 17.49 3.29 8.91
CA GLU A 106 18.06 2.00 9.32
C GLU A 106 19.36 1.70 8.56
N TYR A 107 19.30 1.61 7.23
CA TYR A 107 20.47 1.28 6.42
C TYR A 107 21.56 2.36 6.47
N TYR A 108 21.17 3.63 6.66
CA TYR A 108 22.14 4.69 6.91
C TYR A 108 22.91 4.48 8.21
N LYS A 109 22.24 4.04 9.29
CA LYS A 109 22.90 3.69 10.57
C LYS A 109 23.81 2.47 10.45
N GLU A 110 23.49 1.53 9.57
CA GLU A 110 24.31 0.37 9.25
C GLU A 110 25.52 0.69 8.34
N GLY A 111 25.65 1.95 7.90
CA GLY A 111 26.79 2.42 7.10
C GLY A 111 26.63 2.23 5.59
N TYR A 112 25.42 1.96 5.09
CA TYR A 112 25.15 1.94 3.66
C TYR A 112 25.10 3.35 3.08
N GLN A 113 25.59 3.50 1.86
CA GLN A 113 25.38 4.70 1.06
C GLN A 113 23.98 4.68 0.47
N ILE A 114 23.18 5.70 0.79
CA ILE A 114 21.78 5.75 0.35
C ILE A 114 21.73 6.29 -1.09
N VAL A 115 20.98 5.61 -1.95
CA VAL A 115 20.63 6.09 -3.28
C VAL A 115 19.10 6.19 -3.39
N ILE A 116 18.61 7.36 -3.76
CA ILE A 116 17.18 7.61 -3.95
C ILE A 116 16.92 7.80 -5.44
N ILE A 117 16.14 6.90 -6.03
CA ILE A 117 15.66 7.03 -7.39
C ILE A 117 14.39 7.88 -7.38
N GLY A 118 14.50 9.13 -7.81
CA GLY A 118 13.39 10.09 -7.81
C GLY A 118 13.80 11.50 -8.21
N ASP A 119 12.83 12.40 -8.21
CA ASP A 119 13.06 13.80 -8.52
C ASP A 119 13.62 14.54 -7.29
N LYS A 120 14.86 15.06 -7.40
CA LYS A 120 15.56 15.77 -6.33
C LYS A 120 14.80 17.00 -5.80
N ASP A 121 13.96 17.61 -6.62
CA ASP A 121 13.20 18.81 -6.26
C ASP A 121 11.83 18.45 -5.65
N HIS A 122 11.47 17.16 -5.62
CA HIS A 122 10.19 16.71 -5.08
C HIS A 122 10.20 16.66 -3.55
N ALA A 123 9.10 17.14 -2.95
CA ALA A 123 8.87 17.22 -1.50
C ALA A 123 9.18 15.92 -0.74
N GLU A 124 8.75 14.80 -1.30
CA GLU A 124 8.97 13.45 -0.74
C GLU A 124 10.45 13.05 -0.76
N VAL A 125 11.16 13.30 -1.86
CA VAL A 125 12.59 12.94 -1.99
C VAL A 125 13.45 13.77 -1.05
N ILE A 126 13.13 15.06 -0.90
CA ILE A 126 13.75 15.95 0.10
C ILE A 126 13.47 15.41 1.51
N GLY A 127 12.25 14.96 1.78
CA GLY A 127 11.85 14.32 3.03
C GLY A 127 12.73 13.10 3.32
N ILE A 128 12.76 12.13 2.39
CA ILE A 128 13.52 10.88 2.49
C ILE A 128 15.02 11.14 2.72
N ASN A 129 15.64 12.02 1.92
CA ASN A 129 17.07 12.35 2.07
C ASN A 129 17.39 12.92 3.47
N GLY A 130 16.41 13.59 4.09
CA GLY A 130 16.50 14.10 5.44
C GLY A 130 16.67 13.03 6.54
N TRP A 131 16.38 11.76 6.25
CA TRP A 131 16.53 10.62 7.19
C TRP A 131 17.91 9.94 7.12
N CYS A 132 18.77 10.41 6.21
CA CYS A 132 20.17 10.01 6.10
C CYS A 132 21.10 11.24 6.09
N ASN A 133 20.80 12.23 6.94
CA ASN A 133 21.56 13.48 7.07
C ASN A 133 21.80 14.23 5.75
N ASN A 134 20.86 14.13 4.81
CA ASN A 134 20.97 14.71 3.46
C ASN A 134 22.18 14.22 2.64
N SER A 135 22.69 13.02 2.95
CA SER A 135 23.87 12.45 2.31
C SER A 135 23.57 11.47 1.16
N ALA A 136 22.29 11.24 0.83
CA ALA A 136 21.94 10.33 -0.25
C ALA A 136 22.37 10.87 -1.62
N PHE A 137 22.74 9.96 -2.52
CA PHE A 137 22.79 10.25 -3.94
C PHE A 137 21.37 10.20 -4.51
N ILE A 138 20.94 11.25 -5.21
CA ILE A 138 19.62 11.30 -5.83
C ILE A 138 19.80 11.22 -7.34
N VAL A 139 19.16 10.24 -7.96
CA VAL A 139 19.25 10.00 -9.41
C VAL A 139 17.85 9.90 -10.00
N ASN A 140 17.69 10.49 -11.17
CA ASN A 140 16.43 10.52 -11.91
C ASN A 140 16.61 10.09 -13.38
N THR A 141 17.85 9.86 -13.82
CA THR A 141 18.21 9.49 -15.21
C THR A 141 19.36 8.49 -15.24
N ALA A 142 19.49 7.75 -16.35
CA ALA A 142 20.59 6.80 -16.53
C ALA A 142 21.97 7.47 -16.46
N LEU A 143 22.09 8.70 -17.00
CA LEU A 143 23.34 9.47 -16.94
C LEU A 143 23.77 9.73 -15.50
N GLU A 144 22.86 10.21 -14.65
CA GLU A 144 23.13 10.45 -13.23
C GLU A 144 23.50 9.15 -12.50
N ALA A 145 22.85 8.03 -12.83
CA ALA A 145 23.20 6.72 -12.28
C ALA A 145 24.60 6.25 -12.71
N TYR A 146 25.01 6.47 -13.97
CA TYR A 146 26.35 6.13 -14.44
C TYR A 146 27.46 6.99 -13.81
N GLU A 147 27.13 8.22 -13.41
CA GLU A 147 28.04 9.16 -12.75
C GLU A 147 28.24 8.87 -11.25
N LEU A 148 27.48 7.93 -10.68
CA LEU A 148 27.66 7.52 -9.29
C LEU A 148 29.07 6.96 -9.03
N PRO A 149 29.65 7.26 -7.85
CA PRO A 149 30.90 6.64 -7.44
C PRO A 149 30.70 5.15 -7.17
N ASN A 150 31.80 4.40 -7.17
CA ASN A 150 31.76 3.02 -6.67
C ASN A 150 31.51 3.02 -5.15
N MET A 151 30.62 2.15 -4.71
CA MET A 151 30.16 2.03 -3.33
C MET A 151 30.46 0.63 -2.80
N GLN A 152 30.93 0.54 -1.56
CA GLN A 152 31.11 -0.76 -0.90
C GLN A 152 29.75 -1.38 -0.52
N LYS A 153 28.86 -0.55 0.03
CA LYS A 153 27.51 -0.93 0.42
C LYS A 153 26.54 0.16 -0.02
N SER A 154 25.48 -0.20 -0.74
CA SER A 154 24.43 0.75 -1.15
C SER A 154 23.04 0.26 -0.75
N CYS A 155 22.18 1.20 -0.35
CA CYS A 155 20.76 0.96 -0.12
C CYS A 155 19.98 1.83 -1.09
N VAL A 156 19.25 1.20 -2.00
CA VAL A 156 18.53 1.85 -3.10
C VAL A 156 17.04 1.81 -2.80
N VAL A 157 16.44 3.00 -2.72
CA VAL A 157 14.99 3.20 -2.57
C VAL A 157 14.47 4.07 -3.72
N SER A 158 13.15 4.09 -3.93
CA SER A 158 12.50 4.96 -4.90
C SER A 158 11.47 5.90 -4.29
N GLN A 159 11.25 7.03 -4.95
CA GLN A 159 10.05 7.85 -4.75
C GLN A 159 8.80 7.00 -5.00
N THR A 160 7.80 7.08 -4.11
CA THR A 160 6.60 6.24 -4.11
C THR A 160 5.74 6.39 -5.37
N THR A 161 5.86 7.53 -6.06
CA THR A 161 5.13 7.87 -7.28
C THR A 161 5.90 7.60 -8.57
N ASN A 162 7.07 6.96 -8.48
CA ASN A 162 7.90 6.64 -9.63
C ASN A 162 7.33 5.49 -10.49
N ARG A 163 7.86 5.33 -11.70
CA ARG A 163 7.51 4.21 -12.60
C ARG A 163 8.40 3.01 -12.33
N LEU A 164 7.80 1.83 -12.29
CA LEU A 164 8.53 0.57 -12.06
C LEU A 164 9.60 0.33 -13.12
N GLU A 165 9.32 0.57 -14.40
CA GLU A 165 10.30 0.34 -15.47
C GLU A 165 11.56 1.20 -15.27
N LYS A 166 11.37 2.47 -14.89
CA LYS A 166 12.45 3.40 -14.60
C LYS A 166 13.24 2.99 -13.36
N PHE A 167 12.55 2.53 -12.32
CA PHE A 167 13.22 2.04 -11.11
C PHE A 167 14.11 0.84 -11.41
N LEU A 168 13.62 -0.14 -12.17
CA LEU A 168 14.39 -1.31 -12.57
C LEU A 168 15.61 -0.92 -13.42
N GLU A 169 15.41 -0.12 -14.47
CA GLU A 169 16.48 0.36 -15.35
C GLU A 169 17.61 1.05 -14.57
N LEU A 170 17.26 1.96 -13.66
CA LEU A 170 18.27 2.67 -12.88
C LEU A 170 18.93 1.79 -11.81
N SER A 171 18.18 0.84 -11.25
CA SER A 171 18.72 -0.11 -10.27
C SER A 171 19.79 -1.01 -10.88
N ASP A 172 19.58 -1.49 -12.12
CA ASP A 172 20.57 -2.29 -12.84
C ASP A 172 21.90 -1.52 -13.02
N ILE A 173 21.82 -0.22 -13.35
CA ILE A 173 23.01 0.64 -13.48
C ILE A 173 23.71 0.84 -12.13
N ILE A 174 22.94 0.99 -11.04
CA ILE A 174 23.48 1.21 -9.68
C ILE A 174 24.11 -0.08 -9.12
N GLU A 175 23.59 -1.25 -9.50
CA GLU A 175 24.14 -2.56 -9.12
C GLU A 175 25.58 -2.70 -9.62
N GLU A 176 25.89 -2.27 -10.84
CA GLU A 176 27.26 -2.27 -11.38
C GLU A 176 28.23 -1.37 -10.59
N LYS A 177 27.72 -0.44 -9.78
CA LYS A 177 28.50 0.50 -8.97
C LYS A 177 28.63 0.06 -7.51
N SER A 178 28.00 -1.03 -7.10
CA SER A 178 27.90 -1.45 -5.71
C SER A 178 28.46 -2.85 -5.50
N GLU A 179 29.36 -3.05 -4.54
CA GLU A 179 29.82 -4.40 -4.19
C GLU A 179 28.75 -5.21 -3.46
N GLU A 180 28.01 -4.54 -2.58
CA GLU A 180 26.84 -5.07 -1.87
C GLU A 180 25.69 -4.06 -2.02
N MET A 181 24.57 -4.51 -2.57
CA MET A 181 23.40 -3.66 -2.81
C MET A 181 22.15 -4.23 -2.15
N LYS A 182 21.48 -3.40 -1.36
CA LYS A 182 20.15 -3.63 -0.84
C LYS A 182 19.16 -2.83 -1.66
N LEU A 183 18.30 -3.52 -2.40
CA LEU A 183 17.35 -2.90 -3.33
C LEU A 183 15.94 -3.03 -2.76
N PHE A 184 15.27 -1.89 -2.57
CA PHE A 184 13.89 -1.85 -2.08
C PHE A 184 12.99 -1.11 -3.07
N ASN A 185 12.07 -1.87 -3.67
CA ASN A 185 10.98 -1.27 -4.43
C ASN A 185 10.00 -0.59 -3.48
N THR A 186 10.15 0.71 -3.28
CA THR A 186 9.28 1.53 -2.44
C THR A 186 8.19 2.27 -3.24
N ILE A 187 7.93 1.86 -4.49
CA ILE A 187 6.85 2.42 -5.31
C ILE A 187 5.50 1.94 -4.77
N CYS A 188 4.56 2.87 -4.60
CA CYS A 188 3.21 2.58 -4.13
C CYS A 188 2.32 2.04 -5.26
N ASN A 189 1.52 1.01 -4.96
CA ASN A 189 0.63 0.37 -5.93
C ASN A 189 -0.68 1.14 -6.21
N ALA A 190 -0.90 2.31 -5.61
CA ALA A 190 -2.14 3.08 -5.74
C ALA A 190 -2.52 3.40 -7.20
N THR A 191 -1.53 3.66 -8.06
CA THR A 191 -1.76 3.92 -9.49
C THR A 191 -2.20 2.66 -10.22
N LYS A 192 -1.58 1.51 -9.90
CA LYS A 192 -1.90 0.21 -10.52
C LYS A 192 -3.31 -0.25 -10.14
N LEU A 193 -3.63 -0.27 -8.85
CA LEU A 193 -4.94 -0.68 -8.34
C LEU A 193 -6.08 0.16 -8.95
N ARG A 194 -5.87 1.48 -9.09
CA ARG A 194 -6.85 2.38 -9.71
C ARG A 194 -7.02 2.11 -11.21
N GLN A 195 -5.95 1.75 -11.93
CA GLN A 195 -6.07 1.34 -13.33
C GLN A 195 -6.80 0.01 -13.46
N GLU A 196 -6.53 -0.96 -12.60
CA GLU A 196 -7.21 -2.26 -12.58
C GLU A 196 -8.70 -2.11 -12.31
N ALA A 197 -9.09 -1.39 -11.26
CA ALA A 197 -10.49 -1.09 -10.96
C ALA A 197 -11.18 -0.31 -12.10
N CYS A 198 -10.49 0.66 -12.70
CA CYS A 198 -10.98 1.37 -13.88
C CYS A 198 -11.21 0.43 -15.08
N ILE A 199 -10.30 -0.52 -15.32
CA ILE A 199 -10.46 -1.55 -16.36
C ILE A 199 -11.70 -2.40 -16.07
N GLU A 200 -11.85 -2.88 -14.85
CA GLU A 200 -12.95 -3.75 -14.44
C GLU A 200 -14.31 -3.08 -14.65
N VAL A 201 -14.47 -1.83 -14.21
CA VAL A 201 -15.69 -1.06 -14.44
C VAL A 201 -15.90 -0.78 -15.92
N SER A 202 -14.85 -0.38 -16.65
CA SER A 202 -14.97 -0.03 -18.07
C SER A 202 -15.46 -1.17 -18.96
N LYS A 203 -15.28 -2.43 -18.56
CA LYS A 203 -15.79 -3.62 -19.26
C LYS A 203 -17.28 -3.86 -19.05
N GLN A 204 -17.90 -3.21 -18.07
CA GLN A 204 -19.26 -3.51 -17.59
C GLN A 204 -20.26 -2.39 -17.85
N VAL A 205 -19.82 -1.26 -18.45
CA VAL A 205 -20.61 -0.03 -18.57
C VAL A 205 -20.72 0.45 -20.00
N ASP A 206 -21.80 1.17 -20.31
CA ASP A 206 -22.05 1.73 -21.63
C ASP A 206 -21.25 3.03 -21.87
N ALA A 207 -20.93 3.75 -20.79
CA ALA A 207 -20.08 4.93 -20.79
C ALA A 207 -19.21 5.01 -19.53
N MET A 208 -18.00 5.54 -19.68
CA MET A 208 -17.08 5.86 -18.59
C MET A 208 -16.91 7.37 -18.45
N ILE A 209 -17.04 7.87 -17.22
CA ILE A 209 -16.67 9.22 -16.82
C ILE A 209 -15.36 9.14 -16.04
N VAL A 210 -14.36 9.91 -16.47
CA VAL A 210 -13.03 9.99 -15.85
C VAL A 210 -12.83 11.40 -15.33
N LEU A 211 -12.97 11.57 -14.02
CA LEU A 211 -12.87 12.86 -13.34
C LEU A 211 -11.42 13.23 -12.98
N GLY A 212 -10.99 14.41 -13.39
CA GLY A 212 -9.75 15.03 -12.94
C GLY A 212 -9.00 15.79 -14.03
N GLY A 213 -7.96 16.50 -13.62
CA GLY A 213 -7.23 17.45 -14.47
C GLY A 213 -6.83 16.89 -15.85
N LYS A 214 -7.07 17.67 -16.91
CA LYS A 214 -6.74 17.28 -18.30
C LYS A 214 -5.24 17.16 -18.58
N HIS A 215 -4.42 17.70 -17.69
CA HIS A 215 -2.95 17.61 -17.74
C HIS A 215 -2.36 16.61 -16.72
N SER A 216 -3.20 15.94 -15.92
CA SER A 216 -2.73 14.92 -14.98
C SER A 216 -2.38 13.64 -15.73
N SER A 217 -1.10 13.26 -15.74
CA SER A 217 -0.62 12.02 -16.37
C SER A 217 -1.41 10.80 -15.89
N ASN A 218 -1.68 10.70 -14.59
CA ASN A 218 -2.46 9.59 -14.02
C ASN A 218 -3.91 9.59 -14.54
N THR A 219 -4.57 10.75 -14.58
CA THR A 219 -5.96 10.83 -15.06
C THR A 219 -6.07 10.58 -16.57
N ILE A 220 -5.15 11.14 -17.36
CA ILE A 220 -5.03 10.85 -18.81
C ILE A 220 -4.90 9.34 -19.01
N LYS A 221 -4.06 8.67 -18.20
CA LYS A 221 -3.87 7.22 -18.31
C LYS A 221 -5.15 6.43 -18.03
N LEU A 222 -5.94 6.83 -17.04
CA LEU A 222 -7.24 6.21 -16.76
C LEU A 222 -8.20 6.36 -17.94
N ALA A 223 -8.23 7.54 -18.58
CA ALA A 223 -9.04 7.76 -19.78
C ALA A 223 -8.56 6.93 -20.98
N GLU A 224 -7.26 6.83 -21.20
CA GLU A 224 -6.69 5.96 -22.24
C GLU A 224 -7.04 4.49 -22.03
N VAL A 225 -6.90 4.00 -20.81
CA VAL A 225 -7.18 2.60 -20.47
C VAL A 225 -8.68 2.32 -20.57
N SER A 226 -9.54 3.23 -20.11
CA SER A 226 -11.00 3.14 -20.28
C SER A 226 -11.39 3.00 -21.75
N ARG A 227 -10.77 3.79 -22.65
CA ARG A 227 -11.08 3.77 -24.09
C ARG A 227 -10.77 2.44 -24.79
N LYS A 228 -9.97 1.57 -24.16
CA LYS A 228 -9.69 0.22 -24.69
C LYS A 228 -10.86 -0.74 -24.51
N TYR A 229 -11.74 -0.49 -23.54
CA TYR A 229 -12.79 -1.40 -23.12
C TYR A 229 -14.20 -0.79 -23.20
N CYS A 230 -14.30 0.54 -23.16
CA CYS A 230 -15.55 1.29 -23.29
C CYS A 230 -15.46 2.29 -24.45
N ASN A 231 -16.46 2.30 -25.34
CA ASN A 231 -16.48 3.18 -26.51
C ASN A 231 -16.77 4.64 -26.16
N ASN A 232 -17.55 4.89 -25.11
CA ASN A 232 -17.97 6.22 -24.71
C ASN A 232 -17.19 6.64 -23.46
N VAL A 233 -16.12 7.41 -23.63
CA VAL A 233 -15.29 7.88 -22.50
C VAL A 233 -15.26 9.41 -22.45
N TYR A 234 -15.68 9.95 -21.32
CA TYR A 234 -15.71 11.38 -21.04
C TYR A 234 -14.65 11.73 -19.99
N HIS A 235 -13.57 12.40 -20.41
CA HIS A 235 -12.57 12.94 -19.49
C HIS A 235 -12.89 14.40 -19.21
N ILE A 236 -13.29 14.69 -17.99
CA ILE A 236 -13.79 16.00 -17.53
C ILE A 236 -13.16 16.36 -16.18
N GLU A 237 -13.00 17.64 -15.85
CA GLU A 237 -12.52 18.06 -14.53
C GLU A 237 -13.66 18.21 -13.52
N THR A 238 -14.80 18.73 -13.98
CA THR A 238 -16.04 18.86 -13.20
C THR A 238 -17.23 18.32 -14.00
N ILE A 239 -18.33 18.00 -13.31
CA ILE A 239 -19.54 17.49 -13.96
C ILE A 239 -20.19 18.51 -14.92
N GLU A 240 -19.94 19.80 -14.70
CA GLU A 240 -20.43 20.90 -15.56
C GLU A 240 -19.94 20.79 -17.01
N GLU A 241 -18.79 20.14 -17.25
CA GLU A 241 -18.26 19.92 -18.60
C GLU A 241 -19.03 18.83 -19.37
N LEU A 242 -19.83 18.02 -18.69
CA LEU A 242 -20.57 16.92 -19.29
C LEU A 242 -21.96 17.38 -19.73
N ALA A 243 -22.20 17.37 -21.04
CA ALA A 243 -23.54 17.51 -21.58
C ALA A 243 -24.38 16.26 -21.23
N LEU A 244 -25.19 16.33 -20.17
CA LEU A 244 -25.95 15.20 -19.61
C LEU A 244 -26.87 14.51 -20.65
N GLN A 245 -27.31 15.22 -21.69
CA GLN A 245 -28.09 14.60 -22.78
C GLN A 245 -27.29 13.53 -23.56
N LYS A 246 -25.95 13.57 -23.51
CA LYS A 246 -25.10 12.54 -24.15
C LYS A 246 -25.14 11.22 -23.41
N ILE A 247 -25.42 11.24 -22.11
CA ILE A 247 -25.40 10.05 -21.27
C ILE A 247 -26.80 9.50 -20.94
N GLN A 248 -27.85 10.25 -21.26
CA GLN A 248 -29.26 9.88 -20.98
C GLN A 248 -29.70 8.52 -21.55
N ASN A 249 -29.06 8.05 -22.62
CA ASN A 249 -29.41 6.81 -23.32
C ASN A 249 -28.62 5.59 -22.81
N PHE A 250 -27.70 5.79 -21.87
CA PHE A 250 -26.88 4.72 -21.30
C PHE A 250 -27.57 4.12 -20.08
N ASN A 251 -27.58 2.79 -19.98
CA ASN A 251 -28.19 2.09 -18.87
C ASN A 251 -27.22 2.03 -17.69
N LYS A 252 -25.93 1.80 -17.97
CA LYS A 252 -24.85 1.72 -16.98
C LYS A 252 -23.76 2.74 -17.28
N ILE A 253 -23.45 3.57 -16.28
CA ILE A 253 -22.36 4.55 -16.34
C ILE A 253 -21.31 4.19 -15.31
N GLY A 254 -20.07 4.04 -15.75
CA GLY A 254 -18.92 3.91 -14.87
C GLY A 254 -18.34 5.27 -14.55
N LEU A 255 -17.87 5.44 -13.32
CA LEU A 255 -17.19 6.65 -12.88
C LEU A 255 -15.86 6.26 -12.22
N THR A 256 -14.78 6.94 -12.61
CA THR A 256 -13.49 6.86 -11.92
C THR A 256 -12.92 8.27 -11.78
N ALA A 257 -11.94 8.43 -10.90
CA ALA A 257 -11.28 9.70 -10.68
C ALA A 257 -9.76 9.51 -10.51
N GLY A 258 -8.99 10.52 -10.91
CA GLY A 258 -7.54 10.56 -10.68
C GLY A 258 -7.19 10.58 -9.19
N ALA A 259 -5.96 10.17 -8.86
CA ALA A 259 -5.48 10.07 -7.47
C ALA A 259 -5.44 11.38 -6.68
N SER A 260 -5.57 12.51 -7.37
CA SER A 260 -5.64 13.85 -6.80
C SER A 260 -7.02 14.46 -6.94
N THR A 261 -8.00 13.77 -7.53
CA THR A 261 -9.37 14.29 -7.63
C THR A 261 -10.06 14.07 -6.28
N PRO A 262 -10.58 15.12 -5.63
CA PRO A 262 -11.24 14.98 -4.35
C PRO A 262 -12.60 14.28 -4.41
N ASP A 263 -12.99 13.65 -3.29
CA ASP A 263 -14.23 12.86 -3.19
C ASP A 263 -15.49 13.70 -3.44
N TRP A 264 -15.51 14.95 -2.99
CA TRP A 264 -16.66 15.84 -3.25
C TRP A 264 -16.90 16.12 -4.73
N ILE A 265 -15.87 16.08 -5.59
CA ILE A 265 -16.06 16.22 -7.06
C ILE A 265 -16.75 14.96 -7.62
N ILE A 266 -16.44 13.79 -7.04
CA ILE A 266 -17.08 12.53 -7.40
C ILE A 266 -18.53 12.52 -6.92
N GLU A 267 -18.76 12.88 -5.65
CA GLU A 267 -20.09 12.97 -5.05
C GLU A 267 -20.98 13.96 -5.79
N GLU A 268 -20.46 15.14 -6.14
CA GLU A 268 -21.18 16.13 -6.94
C GLU A 268 -21.58 15.55 -8.31
N ALA A 269 -20.65 14.86 -8.98
CA ALA A 269 -20.94 14.23 -10.27
C ALA A 269 -22.03 13.15 -10.15
N VAL A 270 -21.96 12.30 -9.11
CA VAL A 270 -22.96 11.27 -8.84
C VAL A 270 -24.32 11.92 -8.57
N LYS A 271 -24.40 12.88 -7.66
CA LYS A 271 -25.63 13.58 -7.29
C LYS A 271 -26.29 14.26 -8.48
N VAL A 272 -25.51 14.97 -9.31
CA VAL A 272 -26.03 15.63 -10.52
C VAL A 272 -26.58 14.60 -11.53
N MET A 273 -25.89 13.47 -11.71
CA MET A 273 -26.34 12.41 -12.60
C MET A 273 -27.60 11.68 -12.08
N GLU A 274 -27.71 11.46 -10.77
CA GLU A 274 -28.89 10.85 -10.14
C GLU A 274 -30.11 11.77 -10.23
N ASN A 275 -29.96 13.05 -9.87
CA ASN A 275 -31.04 14.02 -9.96
C ASN A 275 -31.53 14.19 -11.41
N TYR A 276 -30.61 14.14 -12.39
CA TYR A 276 -30.97 14.18 -13.80
C TYR A 276 -31.77 12.95 -14.23
N ASN A 277 -31.41 11.75 -13.74
CA ASN A 277 -32.14 10.52 -14.01
C ASN A 277 -33.54 10.50 -13.35
N ASN A 278 -33.71 11.14 -12.19
CA ASN A 278 -35.00 11.25 -11.50
C ASN A 278 -35.90 12.36 -12.07
N GLY A 279 -35.43 13.13 -13.04
CA GLY A 279 -36.18 14.25 -13.63
C GLY A 279 -36.27 15.47 -12.72
N GLU A 280 -35.44 15.54 -11.68
CA GLU A 280 -35.39 16.63 -10.71
C GLU A 280 -34.52 17.80 -11.19
N VAL A 281 -33.65 17.57 -12.18
CA VAL A 281 -32.88 18.64 -12.85
C VAL A 281 -33.59 19.03 -14.14
N ASN A 282 -34.25 20.19 -14.13
CA ASN A 282 -34.82 20.80 -15.34
C ASN A 282 -33.73 21.51 -16.17
N LYS A 283 -33.94 21.58 -17.49
CA LYS A 283 -32.94 21.96 -18.52
C LYS A 283 -32.25 23.33 -18.40
N ASP A 284 -32.54 24.16 -17.39
CA ASP A 284 -32.06 25.54 -17.30
C ASP A 284 -31.53 25.99 -15.91
N GLU A 285 -31.37 25.10 -14.92
CA GLU A 285 -30.81 25.49 -13.61
C GLU A 285 -29.44 24.83 -13.36
N ILE A 286 -28.38 25.48 -13.86
CA ILE A 286 -27.10 25.49 -13.14
C ILE A 286 -27.16 26.73 -12.24
N ILE A 287 -27.88 26.62 -11.13
CA ILE A 287 -27.85 27.64 -10.07
C ILE A 287 -26.84 27.17 -9.03
N LYS A 288 -25.92 28.09 -8.73
CA LYS A 288 -25.00 28.04 -7.60
C LYS A 288 -25.82 27.90 -6.32
N ASP A 289 -25.88 26.70 -5.76
CA ASP A 289 -26.27 26.53 -4.37
C ASP A 289 -25.05 26.07 -3.59
N GLU A 290 -24.57 26.97 -2.74
CA GLU A 290 -23.74 26.66 -1.59
C GLU A 290 -24.47 25.55 -0.80
N VAL A 291 -23.79 24.43 -0.60
CA VAL A 291 -24.31 23.31 0.18
C VAL A 291 -24.57 23.81 1.60
N ASN A 292 -25.84 23.91 1.97
CA ASN A 292 -26.27 24.27 3.33
C ASN A 292 -26.35 22.97 4.14
N GLU A 293 -25.38 22.76 5.03
CA GLU A 293 -25.13 21.51 5.78
C GLU A 293 -26.06 21.26 7.00
N GLU A 294 -27.20 21.95 7.13
CA GLU A 294 -28.00 21.88 8.36
C GLU A 294 -28.98 20.69 8.49
N GLU A 295 -29.04 19.74 7.54
CA GLU A 295 -30.04 18.65 7.60
C GLU A 295 -29.54 17.26 8.05
N ILE A 296 -28.29 17.10 8.51
CA ILE A 296 -27.79 15.80 9.01
C ILE A 296 -27.41 15.83 10.51
N ILE A 297 -28.22 16.38 11.40
CA ILE A 297 -28.15 16.02 12.84
C ILE A 297 -29.53 16.13 13.49
N LYS A 298 -30.35 15.08 13.39
CA LYS A 298 -31.40 14.79 14.39
C LYS A 298 -31.61 13.28 14.50
N GLU A 299 -30.95 12.65 15.47
CA GLU A 299 -31.59 11.68 16.37
C GLU A 299 -30.67 11.39 17.57
N GLU A 300 -31.01 12.11 18.66
CA GLU A 300 -31.01 11.69 20.06
C GLU A 300 -29.71 11.32 20.80
N VAL A 301 -29.24 12.29 21.59
CA VAL A 301 -28.52 12.09 22.86
C VAL A 301 -29.54 12.17 23.99
N ASN A 302 -29.57 11.18 24.88
CA ASN A 302 -30.23 11.30 26.18
C ASN A 302 -29.14 11.25 27.26
N GLU A 303 -29.06 12.32 28.05
CA GLU A 303 -28.16 12.48 29.19
C GLU A 303 -28.67 11.69 30.40
N GLU A 304 -27.71 11.17 31.18
CA GLU A 304 -27.54 11.35 32.64
C GLU A 304 -26.95 10.08 33.27
N GLU A 305 -25.72 10.17 33.81
CA GLU A 305 -25.55 10.11 35.26
C GLU A 305 -24.14 10.53 35.73
N ILE A 306 -24.16 11.13 36.91
CA ILE A 306 -23.12 11.81 37.68
C ILE A 306 -22.29 10.79 38.46
N ILE A 307 -20.96 11.00 38.61
CA ILE A 307 -20.20 10.75 39.87
C ILE A 307 -18.98 11.71 39.88
N LYS A 308 -18.76 12.35 41.04
CA LYS A 308 -17.59 13.18 41.36
C LYS A 308 -16.48 12.37 42.01
N ASP A 309 -15.25 12.72 41.64
CA ASP A 309 -13.97 12.76 42.36
C ASP A 309 -13.60 11.64 43.33
N GLU A 310 -12.46 10.99 43.05
CA GLU A 310 -11.37 10.83 44.02
C GLU A 310 -10.00 10.82 43.30
N GLU A 311 -9.06 11.62 43.82
CA GLU A 311 -7.67 11.72 43.38
C GLU A 311 -6.91 10.41 43.61
N ILE A 312 -6.22 9.89 42.58
CA ILE A 312 -5.00 9.10 42.76
C ILE A 312 -3.96 9.57 41.75
N LYS A 313 -2.88 10.14 42.28
CA LYS A 313 -1.59 10.30 41.61
C LYS A 313 -1.01 8.91 41.40
N ASP A 314 -0.58 8.59 40.19
CA ASP A 314 0.69 7.92 39.94
C ASP A 314 1.03 8.02 38.44
N ASP A 315 2.24 8.50 38.18
CA ASP A 315 2.93 8.43 36.90
C ASP A 315 3.01 6.97 36.42
N VAL A 316 2.74 6.72 35.13
CA VAL A 316 3.46 5.78 34.21
C VAL A 316 2.69 5.69 32.86
N ASN A 317 3.42 5.95 31.76
CA ASN A 317 3.16 5.66 30.32
C ASN A 317 1.73 5.79 29.75
N LYS A 318 1.42 6.96 29.15
CA LYS A 318 0.27 7.16 28.23
C LYS A 318 0.62 7.00 26.74
N ASP A 319 1.90 7.00 26.37
CA ASP A 319 2.32 7.01 24.96
C ASP A 319 2.41 5.61 24.31
N GLU A 320 2.42 4.54 25.11
CA GLU A 320 2.42 3.16 24.59
C GLU A 320 1.02 2.64 24.25
N MET A 321 -0.03 3.11 24.94
CA MET A 321 -1.42 2.67 24.71
C MET A 321 -2.04 3.24 23.41
N ASN A 322 -1.73 4.49 23.05
CA ASN A 322 -2.28 5.11 21.83
C ASN A 322 -1.68 4.55 20.53
N ASN A 323 -0.42 4.12 20.55
CA ASN A 323 0.22 3.50 19.37
C ASN A 323 -0.30 2.09 19.10
N ALA A 324 -0.65 1.33 20.16
CA ALA A 324 -1.19 -0.02 20.04
C ALA A 324 -2.60 -0.01 19.42
N GLU A 325 -3.48 0.86 19.90
CA GLU A 325 -4.85 1.02 19.37
C GLU A 325 -4.83 1.56 17.92
N MET A 326 -3.89 2.45 17.60
CA MET A 326 -3.68 2.96 16.25
C MET A 326 -3.08 1.92 15.29
N MET A 327 -2.24 1.00 15.79
CA MET A 327 -1.76 -0.16 15.04
C MET A 327 -2.87 -1.19 14.79
N GLU A 328 -3.73 -1.45 15.77
CA GLU A 328 -4.88 -2.37 15.62
C GLU A 328 -5.90 -1.87 14.60
N ALA A 329 -6.15 -0.56 14.56
CA ALA A 329 -7.01 0.06 13.55
C ALA A 329 -6.42 -0.08 12.13
N ILE A 330 -5.09 0.06 11.97
CA ILE A 330 -4.38 -0.18 10.71
C ILE A 330 -4.47 -1.67 10.32
N ASP A 331 -4.23 -2.58 11.26
CA ASP A 331 -4.29 -4.04 11.07
C ASP A 331 -5.70 -4.55 10.72
N SER A 332 -6.75 -3.78 11.01
CA SER A 332 -8.14 -4.13 10.65
C SER A 332 -8.50 -3.86 9.18
N SER A 333 -7.74 -3.02 8.48
CA SER A 333 -7.94 -2.69 7.06
C SER A 333 -7.14 -3.57 6.10
N PHE A 334 -6.11 -4.26 6.61
CA PHE A 334 -5.32 -5.22 5.86
C PHE A 334 -5.84 -6.64 6.07
N LYS A 335 -5.55 -7.53 5.11
CA LYS A 335 -5.74 -8.96 5.32
C LYS A 335 -4.88 -9.38 6.52
N ARG A 336 -5.48 -9.79 7.63
CA ARG A 336 -4.74 -10.27 8.79
C ARG A 336 -4.01 -11.55 8.39
N ILE A 337 -2.68 -11.54 8.47
CA ILE A 337 -1.84 -12.72 8.23
C ILE A 337 -1.19 -13.15 9.53
N ASN A 338 -1.18 -14.44 9.78
CA ASN A 338 -0.52 -15.06 10.91
C ASN A 338 0.59 -15.99 10.42
N ARG A 339 1.58 -16.24 11.29
CA ARG A 339 2.54 -17.31 11.06
C ARG A 339 1.79 -18.64 10.96
N GLY A 340 1.98 -19.37 9.87
CA GLY A 340 1.23 -20.59 9.60
C GLY A 340 0.27 -20.49 8.41
N ASP A 341 -0.10 -19.28 8.01
CA ASP A 341 -1.06 -19.10 6.93
C ASP A 341 -0.46 -19.50 5.58
N VAL A 342 -1.30 -20.12 4.74
CA VAL A 342 -1.01 -20.34 3.32
C VAL A 342 -1.82 -19.32 2.53
N LEU A 343 -1.12 -18.50 1.74
CA LEU A 343 -1.68 -17.38 1.01
C LEU A 343 -1.34 -17.53 -0.48
N LYS A 344 -2.21 -17.02 -1.35
CA LYS A 344 -1.85 -16.78 -2.74
C LYS A 344 -1.16 -15.43 -2.87
N GLY A 345 -0.05 -15.39 -3.57
CA GLY A 345 0.67 -14.17 -3.88
C GLY A 345 1.11 -14.11 -5.34
N THR A 346 1.41 -12.90 -5.80
CA THR A 346 1.90 -12.65 -7.16
C THR A 346 3.37 -12.29 -7.11
N VAL A 347 4.19 -12.95 -7.92
CA VAL A 347 5.62 -12.68 -8.02
C VAL A 347 5.84 -11.26 -8.56
N LEU A 348 6.48 -10.42 -7.76
CA LEU A 348 6.82 -9.04 -8.12
C LEU A 348 8.14 -8.98 -8.88
N TYR A 349 9.17 -9.64 -8.37
CA TYR A 349 10.46 -9.77 -9.03
C TYR A 349 11.27 -10.95 -8.48
N VAL A 350 12.25 -11.37 -9.27
CA VAL A 350 13.10 -12.54 -9.00
C VAL A 350 14.55 -12.13 -9.15
N THR A 351 15.33 -12.27 -8.08
CA THR A 351 16.79 -12.10 -8.10
C THR A 351 17.47 -13.47 -8.13
N LYS A 352 18.80 -13.52 -8.07
CA LYS A 352 19.54 -14.80 -7.98
C LYS A 352 19.38 -15.50 -6.62
N ASN A 353 18.94 -14.78 -5.59
CA ASN A 353 18.94 -15.25 -4.21
C ASN A 353 17.55 -15.27 -3.56
N GLU A 354 16.58 -14.56 -4.12
CA GLU A 354 15.27 -14.36 -3.51
C GLU A 354 14.18 -14.10 -4.55
N VAL A 355 12.95 -14.43 -4.17
CA VAL A 355 11.72 -14.10 -4.92
C VAL A 355 10.88 -13.19 -4.03
N MET A 356 10.52 -12.01 -4.54
CA MET A 356 9.63 -11.10 -3.83
C MET A 356 8.20 -11.26 -4.35
N VAL A 357 7.24 -11.32 -3.42
CA VAL A 357 5.87 -11.78 -3.66
C VAL A 357 4.91 -10.80 -3.01
N ASN A 358 3.99 -10.25 -3.79
CA ASN A 358 2.89 -9.48 -3.25
C ASN A 358 1.85 -10.43 -2.67
N ILE A 359 1.59 -10.31 -1.37
CA ILE A 359 0.60 -11.13 -0.64
C ILE A 359 -0.62 -10.31 -0.20
N ASN A 360 -0.80 -9.11 -0.76
CA ASN A 360 -1.85 -8.15 -0.38
C ASN A 360 -1.87 -7.85 1.13
N TYR A 361 -0.68 -7.72 1.72
CA TYR A 361 -0.47 -7.32 3.11
C TYR A 361 0.26 -5.97 3.19
N LYS A 362 0.46 -5.45 4.41
CA LYS A 362 1.13 -4.16 4.68
C LYS A 362 2.54 -4.06 4.09
N SER A 363 3.20 -5.21 3.92
CA SER A 363 4.52 -5.37 3.31
C SER A 363 4.46 -6.52 2.30
N ASP A 364 5.30 -6.45 1.28
CA ASP A 364 5.55 -7.59 0.41
C ASP A 364 6.31 -8.69 1.16
N GLY A 365 6.18 -9.92 0.68
CA GLY A 365 6.86 -11.06 1.25
C GLY A 365 8.07 -11.49 0.43
N ILE A 366 9.06 -12.06 1.11
CA ILE A 366 10.31 -12.54 0.53
C ILE A 366 10.40 -14.05 0.71
N ILE A 367 10.75 -14.76 -0.36
CA ILE A 367 11.11 -16.18 -0.32
C ILE A 367 12.60 -16.27 -0.63
N GLU A 368 13.39 -16.62 0.37
CA GLU A 368 14.80 -16.94 0.18
C GLU A 368 14.97 -18.20 -0.67
N ARG A 369 16.08 -18.28 -1.41
CA ARG A 369 16.43 -19.43 -2.25
C ARG A 369 16.32 -20.79 -1.55
N SER A 370 16.66 -20.84 -0.26
CA SER A 370 16.58 -22.03 0.60
C SER A 370 15.15 -22.53 0.88
N GLU A 371 14.15 -21.67 0.68
CA GLU A 371 12.72 -21.91 0.94
C GLU A 371 11.89 -22.00 -0.35
N LEU A 372 12.53 -21.99 -1.54
CA LEU A 372 11.84 -22.12 -2.83
C LEU A 372 11.50 -23.55 -3.23
N THR A 373 12.41 -24.52 -3.05
CA THR A 373 12.20 -25.90 -3.50
C THR A 373 12.69 -26.96 -2.51
N LYS A 374 12.24 -28.20 -2.71
CA LYS A 374 12.66 -29.38 -1.95
C LYS A 374 13.99 -30.00 -2.43
N GLY A 375 14.45 -29.65 -3.63
CA GLY A 375 15.50 -30.36 -4.38
C GLY A 375 16.81 -29.60 -4.56
N GLU A 376 17.53 -29.89 -5.66
CA GLU A 376 18.80 -29.25 -6.02
C GLU A 376 18.73 -27.71 -6.00
N ASP A 377 19.90 -27.09 -5.84
CA ASP A 377 20.02 -25.63 -5.76
C ASP A 377 19.74 -24.97 -7.12
N VAL A 378 18.47 -24.75 -7.45
CA VAL A 378 18.02 -24.15 -8.71
C VAL A 378 18.03 -22.62 -8.62
N ASP A 379 18.40 -21.94 -9.72
CA ASP A 379 18.30 -20.48 -9.81
C ASP A 379 16.82 -20.06 -9.73
N PRO A 380 16.44 -19.14 -8.83
CA PRO A 380 15.07 -18.64 -8.73
C PRO A 380 14.50 -18.15 -10.07
N LYS A 381 15.34 -17.60 -10.97
CA LYS A 381 14.92 -17.08 -12.29
C LYS A 381 14.45 -18.18 -13.25
N ASP A 382 14.88 -19.41 -13.04
CA ASP A 382 14.46 -20.57 -13.85
C ASP A 382 13.12 -21.14 -13.37
N LEU A 383 12.73 -20.85 -12.12
CA LEU A 383 11.52 -21.37 -11.49
C LEU A 383 10.33 -20.43 -11.64
N TYR A 384 10.55 -19.12 -11.50
CA TYR A 384 9.48 -18.13 -11.39
C TYR A 384 9.73 -16.92 -12.30
N LYS A 385 8.65 -16.34 -12.81
CA LYS A 385 8.64 -15.11 -13.60
C LYS A 385 7.77 -14.05 -12.94
N VAL A 386 8.08 -12.79 -13.25
CA VAL A 386 7.27 -11.65 -12.80
C VAL A 386 5.83 -11.81 -13.28
N GLY A 387 4.89 -11.72 -12.35
CA GLY A 387 3.46 -11.89 -12.60
C GLY A 387 2.92 -13.30 -12.36
N ASP A 388 3.77 -14.29 -12.06
CA ASP A 388 3.31 -15.64 -11.73
C ASP A 388 2.53 -15.63 -10.41
N GLU A 389 1.45 -16.43 -10.33
CA GLU A 389 0.75 -16.69 -9.08
C GLU A 389 1.37 -17.89 -8.38
N ILE A 390 1.67 -17.74 -7.09
CA ILE A 390 2.27 -18.78 -6.27
C ILE A 390 1.57 -18.88 -4.91
N ASP A 391 1.43 -20.10 -4.40
CA ASP A 391 0.99 -20.32 -3.03
C ASP A 391 2.20 -20.25 -2.09
N VAL A 392 2.08 -19.51 -1.00
CA VAL A 392 3.19 -19.22 -0.07
C VAL A 392 2.77 -19.41 1.37
N TYR A 393 3.65 -20.02 2.17
CA TYR A 393 3.47 -20.22 3.60
C TYR A 393 4.17 -19.12 4.39
N VAL A 394 3.48 -18.50 5.35
CA VAL A 394 4.04 -17.45 6.21
C VAL A 394 4.90 -18.06 7.31
N ILE A 395 6.22 -17.92 7.19
CA ILE A 395 7.20 -18.33 8.21
C ILE A 395 7.26 -17.29 9.33
N LYS A 396 7.35 -16.01 8.98
CA LYS A 396 7.53 -14.89 9.90
C LYS A 396 6.89 -13.63 9.32
N ILE A 397 6.20 -12.86 10.16
CA ILE A 397 5.48 -11.64 9.73
C ILE A 397 6.43 -10.45 9.56
N ASP A 398 7.62 -10.52 10.17
CA ASP A 398 8.65 -9.48 10.10
C ASP A 398 10.03 -10.13 10.29
N ASP A 399 10.89 -10.08 9.29
CA ASP A 399 12.30 -10.53 9.35
C ASP A 399 13.19 -9.64 10.23
N GLY A 400 12.78 -8.41 10.52
CA GLY A 400 13.59 -7.36 11.11
C GLY A 400 13.97 -6.26 10.11
N GLU A 401 13.86 -6.53 8.81
CA GLU A 401 14.01 -5.57 7.69
C GLU A 401 12.63 -5.09 7.16
N GLY A 402 11.54 -5.51 7.83
CA GLY A 402 10.16 -5.11 7.55
C GLY A 402 9.43 -5.95 6.49
N ASN A 403 9.99 -7.08 6.04
CA ASN A 403 9.37 -7.96 5.06
C ASN A 403 8.72 -9.18 5.73
N VAL A 404 7.74 -9.78 5.05
CA VAL A 404 7.14 -11.05 5.48
C VAL A 404 7.98 -12.20 4.93
N VAL A 405 8.50 -13.07 5.80
CA VAL A 405 9.25 -14.25 5.36
C VAL A 405 8.29 -15.35 4.93
N LEU A 406 8.43 -15.80 3.69
CA LEU A 406 7.57 -16.75 3.03
C LEU A 406 8.32 -18.02 2.62
N SER A 407 7.58 -19.10 2.38
CA SER A 407 8.12 -20.35 1.85
C SER A 407 7.15 -21.01 0.88
N ALA A 408 7.61 -21.25 -0.35
CA ALA A 408 6.90 -22.08 -1.31
C ALA A 408 7.09 -23.57 -0.98
N LYS A 409 8.30 -23.95 -0.56
CA LYS A 409 8.65 -25.31 -0.16
C LYS A 409 7.70 -25.91 0.87
N ARG A 410 7.31 -25.13 1.88
CA ARG A 410 6.42 -25.58 2.96
C ARG A 410 4.99 -25.78 2.50
N VAL A 411 4.53 -25.03 1.51
CA VAL A 411 3.21 -25.28 0.89
C VAL A 411 3.20 -26.64 0.21
N ASP A 412 4.26 -26.97 -0.51
CA ASP A 412 4.38 -28.29 -1.13
C ASP A 412 4.39 -29.41 -0.09
N PHE A 413 4.96 -29.20 1.10
CA PHE A 413 4.88 -30.19 2.20
C PHE A 413 3.46 -30.37 2.74
N ILE A 414 2.69 -29.28 2.86
CA ILE A 414 1.32 -29.33 3.34
C ILE A 414 0.44 -30.07 2.32
N LYS A 415 0.57 -29.75 1.03
CA LYS A 415 -0.16 -30.44 -0.06
C LYS A 415 0.15 -31.93 -0.11
N ASP A 416 1.42 -32.31 0.08
CA ASP A 416 1.82 -33.72 0.11
C ASP A 416 1.27 -34.46 1.33
N TRP A 417 1.17 -33.79 2.48
CA TRP A 417 0.57 -34.36 3.69
C TRP A 417 -0.95 -34.51 3.57
N GLU A 418 -1.65 -33.51 3.02
CA GLU A 418 -3.08 -33.59 2.71
C GLU A 418 -3.37 -34.76 1.75
N ALA A 419 -2.56 -34.92 0.71
CA ALA A 419 -2.69 -36.05 -0.22
C ALA A 419 -2.51 -37.42 0.47
N LEU A 420 -1.61 -37.53 1.45
CA LEU A 420 -1.44 -38.75 2.26
C LEU A 420 -2.63 -38.99 3.20
N GLU A 421 -3.19 -37.93 3.77
CA GLU A 421 -4.38 -38.02 4.64
C GLU A 421 -5.62 -38.45 3.83
N ASP A 422 -5.79 -37.91 2.62
CA ASP A 422 -6.85 -38.31 1.71
C ASP A 422 -6.67 -39.75 1.22
N ALA A 423 -5.45 -40.15 0.87
CA ALA A 423 -5.14 -41.54 0.54
C ALA A 423 -5.47 -42.49 1.70
N PHE A 424 -5.19 -42.08 2.95
CA PHE A 424 -5.56 -42.84 4.14
C PHE A 424 -7.09 -42.93 4.33
N LYS A 425 -7.82 -41.83 4.17
CA LYS A 425 -9.29 -41.79 4.27
C LYS A 425 -9.97 -42.66 3.20
N ASN A 426 -9.39 -42.71 2.01
CA ASN A 426 -9.89 -43.47 0.86
C ASN A 426 -9.37 -44.91 0.81
N GLU A 427 -8.56 -45.34 1.79
CA GLU A 427 -7.90 -46.65 1.83
C GLU A 427 -7.10 -46.97 0.55
N GLU A 428 -6.47 -45.94 -0.03
CA GLU A 428 -5.69 -46.05 -1.26
C GLU A 428 -4.30 -46.67 -0.99
N VAL A 429 -3.84 -47.50 -1.93
CA VAL A 429 -2.50 -48.09 -1.87
C VAL A 429 -1.51 -47.11 -2.50
N ILE A 430 -0.54 -46.67 -1.72
CA ILE A 430 0.52 -45.75 -2.13
C ILE A 430 1.86 -46.46 -2.24
N GLU A 431 2.64 -46.14 -3.28
CA GLU A 431 4.02 -46.61 -3.41
C GLU A 431 4.95 -45.71 -2.59
N VAL A 432 5.91 -46.34 -1.90
CA VAL A 432 6.82 -45.66 -0.97
C VAL A 432 8.26 -46.07 -1.24
N GLU A 433 9.20 -45.15 -1.09
CA GLU A 433 10.63 -45.45 -1.23
C GLU A 433 11.22 -45.81 0.14
N VAL A 434 11.86 -46.98 0.25
CA VAL A 434 12.52 -47.38 1.49
C VAL A 434 13.88 -46.69 1.59
N GLN A 435 14.04 -45.83 2.59
CA GLN A 435 15.29 -45.08 2.81
C GLN A 435 16.30 -45.92 3.60
N ASN A 436 15.90 -46.50 4.74
CA ASN A 436 16.79 -47.27 5.61
C ASN A 436 16.03 -48.34 6.41
N ALA A 437 16.76 -49.38 6.83
CA ALA A 437 16.28 -50.35 7.81
C ALA A 437 16.84 -50.01 9.20
N VAL A 438 15.96 -49.91 10.19
CA VAL A 438 16.31 -49.57 11.58
C VAL A 438 15.79 -50.62 12.55
N LYS A 439 16.27 -50.62 13.79
CA LYS A 439 15.82 -51.56 14.82
C LYS A 439 14.32 -51.31 15.12
N GLY A 440 13.46 -52.20 14.63
CA GLY A 440 12.00 -52.14 14.82
C GLY A 440 11.17 -51.82 13.57
N GLY A 441 11.78 -51.54 12.41
CA GLY A 441 11.03 -51.26 11.17
C GLY A 441 11.85 -50.65 10.04
N LEU A 442 11.17 -50.06 9.06
CA LEU A 442 11.77 -49.33 7.93
C LEU A 442 11.43 -47.84 8.02
N THR A 443 12.39 -46.98 7.71
CA THR A 443 12.10 -45.57 7.41
C THR A 443 11.84 -45.44 5.91
N VAL A 444 10.70 -44.85 5.55
CA VAL A 444 10.25 -44.69 4.16
C VAL A 444 10.09 -43.22 3.83
N LEU A 445 10.20 -42.86 2.56
CA LEU A 445 9.92 -41.53 2.04
C LEU A 445 8.73 -41.63 1.07
N VAL A 446 7.71 -40.81 1.29
CA VAL A 446 6.48 -40.79 0.46
C VAL A 446 6.15 -39.35 0.15
N ASN A 447 6.14 -38.96 -1.12
CA ASN A 447 5.90 -37.58 -1.54
C ASN A 447 6.72 -36.56 -0.71
N GLY A 448 8.01 -36.84 -0.49
CA GLY A 448 8.90 -35.98 0.31
C GLY A 448 8.67 -36.00 1.84
N VAL A 449 7.69 -36.74 2.34
CA VAL A 449 7.39 -36.92 3.77
C VAL A 449 8.07 -38.18 4.31
N ASN A 450 8.78 -38.04 5.44
CA ASN A 450 9.39 -39.18 6.12
C ASN A 450 8.33 -39.97 6.92
N GLY A 451 8.17 -41.24 6.60
CA GLY A 451 7.33 -42.20 7.31
C GLY A 451 8.14 -43.28 8.01
N PHE A 452 7.51 -43.94 8.98
CA PHE A 452 8.05 -45.13 9.63
C PHE A 452 7.06 -46.28 9.47
N MET A 453 7.55 -47.40 8.93
CA MET A 453 6.79 -48.63 8.75
C MET A 453 7.26 -49.65 9.81
N PRO A 454 6.44 -49.97 10.83
CA PRO A 454 6.81 -50.94 11.86
C PRO A 454 7.08 -52.33 11.28
N ALA A 455 8.03 -53.07 11.86
CA ALA A 455 8.34 -54.45 11.47
C ALA A 455 7.12 -55.37 11.41
N SER A 456 6.15 -55.15 12.31
CA SER A 456 4.88 -55.90 12.37
C SER A 456 3.95 -55.66 11.18
N GLN A 457 4.16 -54.59 10.40
CA GLN A 457 3.34 -54.21 9.25
C GLN A 457 4.04 -54.44 7.91
N ILE A 458 5.29 -54.88 7.91
CA ILE A 458 6.11 -55.10 6.71
C ILE A 458 5.85 -56.47 6.06
N SER A 459 5.25 -57.41 6.78
CA SER A 459 5.11 -58.80 6.33
C SER A 459 3.75 -59.40 6.65
N ILE A 460 3.22 -60.18 5.70
CA ILE A 460 2.03 -61.04 5.82
C ILE A 460 2.35 -62.32 6.62
N SER A 461 3.55 -62.42 7.22
CA SER A 461 4.02 -63.54 8.03
C SER A 461 4.91 -63.08 9.19
N TYR A 462 4.72 -63.70 10.36
CA TYR A 462 5.32 -63.33 11.66
C TYR A 462 6.85 -63.20 11.62
N ILE A 463 7.37 -62.10 12.18
CA ILE A 463 8.80 -61.86 12.40
C ILE A 463 9.02 -61.84 13.92
N SER A 464 9.90 -62.70 14.44
CA SER A 464 10.23 -62.76 15.87
C SER A 464 11.20 -61.64 16.26
N ASP A 465 10.93 -61.04 17.42
CA ASP A 465 11.67 -59.92 18.03
C ASP A 465 13.20 -60.07 18.09
#